data_AF-A0A1T1B7B5-F1
#
_entry.id   AF-A0A1T1B7B5-F1
#
_cell.length_a   1.000
_cell.length_b   1.000
_cell.length_c   1.000
_cell.angle_alpha   90.00
_cell.angle_beta   90.00
_cell.angle_gamma   90.00
#
_symmetry.space_group_name_H-M   'P 1'
#
loop_
_entity.id
_entity.type
_entity.pdbx_description
1 polymer ?
#
loop_
_entity_poly.entity_id
_entity_poly.type
_entity_poly.pdbx_seq_one_letter_code
_entity_poly.pdbx_strand_id
1 'polypeptide(L)'
;MRRHFASWQPTHERVLAPLERFNLRSIITTNYDDALLQRFQYRQFSAIVTNQLHVALLADDNKYIYHIHGAIRENEPPESDLNIILSQDEYDQYYKHTDVIPDFIKTAIGQYPTVFIGVSFGDKHVTDVLQKYTAQERQLVSNGTSPPSKDRFALIPLEIENDDQQGRRILDFDYIDQKEEELQRLGIIPVWFQRGSHYRGLSDLLEQWAKEAASIHQGIHEQRPVTP
;
A
#
# COMPACT_ATOMS: atom_id res chain seq x y z
N MET A 1 -29.55 -8.52 14.96
CA MET A 1 -28.61 -7.39 14.97
C MET A 1 -27.41 -7.76 14.09
N ARG A 2 -27.60 -7.79 12.75
CA ARG A 2 -26.63 -8.34 11.75
C ARG A 2 -26.75 -7.60 10.42
N ARG A 3 -26.60 -6.28 10.45
CA ARG A 3 -26.36 -5.42 9.29
C ARG A 3 -25.52 -4.28 9.86
N HIS A 4 -24.45 -3.87 9.18
CA HIS A 4 -23.64 -2.64 9.39
C HIS A 4 -22.12 -2.79 9.50
N PHE A 5 -21.50 -3.95 9.22
CA PHE A 5 -20.02 -4.00 9.17
C PHE A 5 -19.38 -3.78 7.79
N ALA A 6 -20.13 -3.80 6.69
CA ALA A 6 -19.56 -3.49 5.37
C ALA A 6 -20.60 -2.92 4.39
N SER A 7 -21.09 -1.70 4.61
CA SER A 7 -21.65 -0.95 3.47
C SER A 7 -20.49 -0.35 2.71
N TRP A 8 -20.24 -0.82 1.48
CA TRP A 8 -19.31 -0.22 0.53
C TRP A 8 -19.49 1.30 0.50
N GLN A 9 -18.51 2.03 1.02
CA GLN A 9 -18.58 3.49 1.07
C GLN A 9 -18.27 4.05 -0.33
N PRO A 10 -18.91 5.14 -0.77
CA PRO A 10 -18.59 5.79 -2.04
C PRO A 10 -17.10 6.16 -2.19
N THR A 11 -16.40 6.35 -1.06
CA THR A 11 -14.95 6.59 -1.00
C THR A 11 -14.15 5.36 -1.44
N HIS A 12 -14.59 4.13 -1.12
CA HIS A 12 -13.93 2.90 -1.55
C HIS A 12 -14.01 2.76 -3.07
N GLU A 13 -15.18 2.98 -3.68
CA GLU A 13 -15.33 2.91 -5.15
C GLU A 13 -14.37 3.85 -5.86
N ARG A 14 -14.32 5.11 -5.41
CA ARG A 14 -13.56 6.18 -6.05
C ARG A 14 -12.05 5.96 -6.00
N VAL A 15 -11.54 5.36 -4.93
CA VAL A 15 -10.10 5.11 -4.77
C VAL A 15 -9.71 3.77 -5.41
N LEU A 16 -10.54 2.74 -5.27
CA LEU A 16 -10.21 1.39 -5.75
C LEU A 16 -10.42 1.21 -7.25
N ALA A 17 -11.42 1.86 -7.86
CA ALA A 17 -11.70 1.70 -9.28
C ALA A 17 -10.51 2.11 -10.19
N PRO A 18 -9.80 3.23 -9.94
CA PRO A 18 -8.62 3.54 -10.72
C PRO A 18 -7.52 2.48 -10.61
N LEU A 19 -7.31 1.90 -9.41
CA LEU A 19 -6.25 0.93 -9.12
C LEU A 19 -6.36 -0.32 -9.99
N GLU A 20 -7.56 -0.71 -10.42
CA GLU A 20 -7.74 -1.86 -11.31
C GLU A 20 -7.04 -1.73 -12.66
N ARG A 21 -6.81 -0.50 -13.13
CA ARG A 21 -6.17 -0.24 -14.43
C ARG A 21 -4.64 -0.26 -14.34
N PHE A 22 -4.08 -0.29 -13.13
CA PHE A 22 -2.64 -0.41 -12.94
C PHE A 22 -2.22 -1.86 -13.12
N ASN A 23 -1.03 -2.09 -13.66
CA ASN A 23 -0.44 -3.41 -13.72
C ASN A 23 0.18 -3.82 -12.37
N LEU A 24 -0.67 -3.93 -11.36
CA LEU A 24 -0.26 -4.31 -10.01
C LEU A 24 0.22 -5.77 -9.99
N ARG A 25 1.37 -6.01 -9.36
CA ARG A 25 1.88 -7.36 -9.05
C ARG A 25 1.15 -7.95 -7.84
N SER A 26 0.97 -7.15 -6.81
CA SER A 26 0.34 -7.54 -5.56
C SER A 26 -0.23 -6.33 -4.83
N ILE A 27 -1.14 -6.59 -3.90
CA ILE A 27 -1.64 -5.61 -2.93
C ILE A 27 -1.32 -6.16 -1.54
N ILE A 28 -0.74 -5.34 -0.67
CA ILE A 28 -0.47 -5.70 0.73
C ILE A 28 -1.33 -4.79 1.59
N THR A 29 -2.08 -5.35 2.53
CA THR A 29 -3.02 -4.60 3.36
C THR A 29 -2.99 -5.07 4.82
N THR A 30 -3.10 -4.11 5.73
CA THR A 30 -3.36 -4.31 7.16
C THR A 30 -4.86 -4.29 7.47
N ASN A 31 -5.71 -3.99 6.48
CA ASN A 31 -7.15 -3.96 6.68
C ASN A 31 -7.72 -5.38 6.75
N TYR A 32 -8.68 -5.56 7.66
CA TYR A 32 -9.37 -6.83 7.86
C TYR A 32 -10.55 -7.03 6.92
N ASP A 33 -11.14 -5.95 6.38
CA ASP A 33 -12.29 -6.05 5.49
C ASP A 33 -11.95 -6.67 4.12
N ASP A 34 -12.99 -7.08 3.40
CA ASP A 34 -12.88 -7.76 2.10
C ASP A 34 -13.09 -6.80 0.90
N ALA A 35 -13.06 -5.48 1.10
CA ALA A 35 -13.36 -4.52 0.03
C ALA A 35 -12.41 -4.66 -1.17
N LEU A 36 -11.12 -4.89 -0.90
CA LEU A 36 -10.13 -5.16 -1.95
C LEU A 36 -10.45 -6.46 -2.70
N LEU A 37 -10.80 -7.53 -1.99
CA LEU A 37 -11.12 -8.81 -2.62
C LEU A 37 -12.37 -8.70 -3.48
N GLN A 38 -13.43 -8.07 -2.99
CA GLN A 38 -14.66 -7.85 -3.73
C GLN A 38 -14.42 -7.06 -5.02
N ARG A 39 -13.52 -6.07 -5.01
CA ARG A 39 -13.20 -5.29 -6.21
C ARG A 39 -12.38 -6.09 -7.21
N PHE A 40 -11.28 -6.70 -6.75
CA PHE A 40 -10.29 -7.34 -7.62
C PHE A 40 -10.61 -8.81 -7.97
N GLN A 41 -11.75 -9.35 -7.53
CA GLN A 41 -12.16 -10.74 -7.80
C GLN A 41 -12.06 -11.16 -9.27
N TYR A 42 -12.36 -10.24 -10.22
CA TYR A 42 -12.33 -10.53 -11.66
C TYR A 42 -10.93 -10.37 -12.30
N ARG A 43 -9.93 -9.94 -11.54
CA ARG A 43 -8.57 -9.63 -12.04
C ARG A 43 -7.54 -10.71 -11.68
N GLN A 44 -7.99 -11.93 -11.38
CA GLN A 44 -7.14 -13.08 -11.01
C GLN A 44 -6.33 -12.84 -9.72
N PHE A 45 -6.79 -11.93 -8.85
CA PHE A 45 -6.21 -11.77 -7.53
C PHE A 45 -6.76 -12.84 -6.60
N SER A 46 -5.87 -13.63 -6.01
CA SER A 46 -6.20 -14.53 -4.91
C SER A 46 -5.87 -13.87 -3.57
N ALA A 47 -6.60 -14.21 -2.51
CA ALA A 47 -6.30 -13.68 -1.17
C ALA A 47 -5.38 -14.65 -0.42
N ILE A 48 -4.32 -14.11 0.18
CA ILE A 48 -3.42 -14.81 1.10
C ILE A 48 -3.48 -14.11 2.45
N VAL A 49 -3.62 -14.88 3.52
CA VAL A 49 -3.67 -14.39 4.91
C VAL A 49 -2.37 -14.69 5.65
N THR A 50 -2.16 -14.07 6.82
CA THR A 50 -0.91 -14.08 7.61
C THR A 50 -0.22 -15.43 7.71
N ASN A 51 -0.97 -16.50 8.06
CA ASN A 51 -0.41 -17.84 8.25
C ASN A 51 0.13 -18.47 6.96
N GLN A 52 -0.26 -17.97 5.79
CA GLN A 52 0.16 -18.44 4.47
C GLN A 52 1.22 -17.54 3.83
N LEU A 53 1.69 -16.48 4.51
CA LEU A 53 2.71 -15.57 3.96
C LEU A 53 4.04 -16.28 3.63
N HIS A 54 4.36 -17.38 4.32
CA HIS A 54 5.54 -18.18 3.98
C HIS A 54 5.44 -18.84 2.58
N VAL A 55 4.22 -19.13 2.12
CA VAL A 55 3.94 -19.67 0.78
C VAL A 55 4.01 -18.56 -0.29
N ALA A 56 3.65 -17.33 0.07
CA ALA A 56 3.68 -16.17 -0.81
C ALA A 56 5.09 -15.77 -1.31
N LEU A 57 6.13 -16.24 -0.62
CA LEU A 57 7.53 -16.04 -1.00
C LEU A 57 7.99 -16.99 -2.12
N LEU A 58 7.15 -17.96 -2.50
CA LEU A 58 7.41 -18.85 -3.61
C LEU A 58 6.95 -18.15 -4.90
N ALA A 59 7.90 -17.90 -5.80
CA ALA A 59 7.64 -17.20 -7.04
C ALA A 59 6.66 -18.00 -7.92
N ASP A 60 5.45 -17.47 -8.09
CA ASP A 60 4.54 -17.84 -9.17
C ASP A 60 4.06 -16.59 -9.92
N ASP A 61 3.43 -16.77 -11.07
CA ASP A 61 2.93 -15.66 -11.89
C ASP A 61 1.58 -15.10 -11.39
N ASN A 62 1.08 -15.56 -10.24
CA ASN A 62 -0.22 -15.15 -9.73
C ASN A 62 -0.19 -13.75 -9.10
N LYS A 63 -1.35 -13.10 -9.09
CA LYS A 63 -1.56 -11.82 -8.40
C LYS A 63 -2.24 -12.09 -7.06
N TYR A 64 -1.77 -11.42 -6.01
CA TYR A 64 -2.25 -11.67 -4.65
C TYR A 64 -2.61 -10.40 -3.89
N ILE A 65 -3.66 -10.51 -3.08
CA ILE A 65 -3.98 -9.58 -2.00
C ILE A 65 -3.53 -10.24 -0.69
N TYR A 66 -2.53 -9.64 -0.06
CA TYR A 66 -1.94 -10.11 1.18
C TYR A 66 -2.53 -9.37 2.36
N HIS A 67 -3.35 -10.05 3.14
CA HIS A 67 -3.87 -9.57 4.41
C HIS A 67 -2.89 -9.94 5.53
N ILE A 68 -1.90 -9.07 5.78
CA ILE A 68 -0.78 -9.37 6.68
C ILE A 68 -1.17 -9.37 8.16
N HIS A 69 -2.35 -8.83 8.49
CA HIS A 69 -2.94 -8.89 9.83
C HIS A 69 -4.14 -9.84 9.89
N GLY A 70 -4.38 -10.63 8.83
CA GLY A 70 -5.56 -11.47 8.70
C GLY A 70 -6.77 -10.74 8.10
N ALA A 71 -7.88 -11.46 7.95
CA ALA A 71 -9.09 -10.96 7.31
C ALA A 71 -10.35 -11.34 8.11
N ILE A 72 -11.43 -10.58 7.92
CA ILE A 72 -12.77 -10.85 8.45
C ILE A 72 -13.69 -11.02 7.24
N ARG A 73 -14.37 -12.16 7.16
CA ARG A 73 -15.30 -12.48 6.06
C ARG A 73 -16.67 -12.79 6.62
N GLU A 74 -17.71 -12.15 6.08
CA GLU A 74 -19.09 -12.27 6.59
C GLU A 74 -19.61 -13.72 6.60
N ASN A 75 -19.07 -14.58 5.73
CA ASN A 75 -19.53 -15.96 5.55
C ASN A 75 -18.59 -17.03 6.11
N GLU A 76 -17.51 -16.64 6.82
CA GLU A 76 -16.58 -17.58 7.41
C GLU A 76 -16.68 -17.55 8.94
N PRO A 77 -16.66 -18.72 9.61
CA PRO A 77 -16.69 -18.75 11.07
C PRO A 77 -15.45 -18.06 11.65
N PRO A 78 -15.53 -17.40 12.83
CA PRO A 78 -14.37 -16.76 13.46
C PRO A 78 -13.19 -17.71 13.73
N GLU A 79 -13.48 -19.01 13.82
CA GLU A 79 -12.52 -20.11 14.01
C GLU A 79 -11.86 -20.57 12.69
N SER A 80 -12.23 -19.98 11.55
CA SER A 80 -11.54 -20.22 10.28
C SER A 80 -10.11 -19.67 10.34
N ASP A 81 -9.19 -20.29 9.60
CA ASP A 81 -7.74 -20.01 9.52
C ASP A 81 -7.36 -18.59 9.03
N LEU A 82 -8.21 -17.59 9.23
CA LEU A 82 -8.03 -16.19 8.84
C LEU A 82 -7.03 -15.43 9.72
N ASN A 83 -6.58 -16.03 10.84
CA ASN A 83 -5.55 -15.55 11.79
C ASN A 83 -5.48 -14.02 11.88
N ILE A 84 -6.46 -13.46 12.58
CA ILE A 84 -6.57 -12.02 12.84
C ILE A 84 -5.53 -11.66 13.92
N ILE A 85 -4.66 -10.69 13.62
CA ILE A 85 -3.68 -10.15 14.58
C ILE A 85 -4.29 -8.93 15.26
N LEU A 86 -4.67 -9.04 16.54
CA LEU A 86 -5.26 -7.92 17.27
C LEU A 86 -4.53 -7.60 18.58
N SER A 87 -4.00 -8.63 19.24
CA SER A 87 -3.35 -8.51 20.54
C SER A 87 -1.84 -8.28 20.42
N GLN A 88 -1.23 -7.64 21.42
CA GLN A 88 0.21 -7.39 21.44
C GLN A 88 1.02 -8.70 21.34
N ASP A 89 0.54 -9.79 21.94
CA ASP A 89 1.20 -11.08 21.90
C ASP A 89 1.22 -11.66 20.48
N GLU A 90 0.14 -11.49 19.71
CA GLU A 90 0.09 -11.88 18.30
C GLU A 90 1.01 -11.01 17.45
N TYR A 91 1.02 -9.69 17.68
CA TYR A 91 1.98 -8.80 17.04
C TYR A 91 3.42 -9.24 17.32
N ASP A 92 3.75 -9.55 18.56
CA ASP A 92 5.09 -10.00 18.96
C ASP A 92 5.43 -11.36 18.32
N GLN A 93 4.47 -12.28 18.25
CA GLN A 93 4.65 -13.56 17.57
C GLN A 93 5.00 -13.40 16.08
N TYR A 94 4.28 -12.56 15.35
CA TYR A 94 4.44 -12.44 13.89
C TYR A 94 5.48 -11.41 13.44
N TYR A 95 5.74 -10.36 14.24
CA TYR A 95 6.73 -9.32 13.93
C TYR A 95 8.08 -9.47 14.61
N LYS A 96 8.19 -10.27 15.68
CA LYS A 96 9.45 -10.43 16.43
C LYS A 96 9.93 -11.87 16.56
N HIS A 97 9.01 -12.82 16.78
CA HIS A 97 9.42 -14.21 17.04
C HIS A 97 9.59 -15.03 15.76
N THR A 98 8.68 -14.88 14.80
CA THR A 98 8.74 -15.62 13.53
C THR A 98 9.34 -14.82 12.38
N ASP A 99 9.41 -13.50 12.51
CA ASP A 99 9.84 -12.55 11.46
C ASP A 99 9.11 -12.67 10.12
N VAL A 100 8.01 -13.42 10.05
CA VAL A 100 7.33 -13.74 8.78
C VAL A 100 6.77 -12.50 8.09
N ILE A 101 6.16 -11.57 8.84
CA ILE A 101 5.65 -10.32 8.28
C ILE A 101 6.80 -9.37 7.92
N PRO A 102 7.78 -9.11 8.81
CA PRO A 102 8.97 -8.34 8.46
C PRO A 102 9.66 -8.80 7.18
N ASP A 103 9.93 -10.09 7.04
CA ASP A 103 10.68 -10.62 5.90
C ASP A 103 9.86 -10.61 4.62
N PHE A 104 8.55 -10.84 4.71
CA PHE A 104 7.64 -10.65 3.60
C PHE A 104 7.64 -9.20 3.10
N ILE A 105 7.46 -8.22 4.00
CA ILE A 105 7.46 -6.79 3.64
C ILE A 105 8.79 -6.40 2.99
N LYS A 106 9.92 -6.74 3.62
CA LYS A 106 11.27 -6.44 3.09
C LYS A 106 11.46 -7.01 1.68
N THR A 107 11.05 -8.26 1.48
CA THR A 107 11.17 -8.93 0.17
C THR A 107 10.35 -8.20 -0.88
N ALA A 108 9.09 -7.90 -0.58
CA ALA A 108 8.19 -7.22 -1.51
C ALA A 108 8.71 -5.84 -1.92
N ILE A 109 9.10 -5.00 -0.96
CA ILE A 109 9.56 -3.63 -1.22
C ILE A 109 10.96 -3.58 -1.86
N GLY A 110 11.76 -4.64 -1.70
CA GLY A 110 13.06 -4.75 -2.36
C GLY A 110 12.98 -5.17 -3.81
N GLN A 111 11.97 -5.98 -4.17
CA GLN A 111 11.80 -6.51 -5.52
C GLN A 111 11.02 -5.58 -6.45
N TYR A 112 10.04 -4.83 -5.91
CA TYR A 112 9.08 -4.06 -6.70
C TYR A 112 8.98 -2.60 -6.27
N PRO A 113 8.79 -1.66 -7.22
CA PRO A 113 8.34 -0.31 -6.87
C PRO A 113 7.04 -0.37 -6.08
N THR A 114 6.97 0.40 -5.00
CA THR A 114 5.88 0.29 -4.01
C THR A 114 5.19 1.64 -3.83
N VAL A 115 3.85 1.63 -3.78
CA VAL A 115 3.04 2.81 -3.48
C VAL A 115 2.24 2.56 -2.20
N PHE A 116 2.47 3.39 -1.18
CA PHE A 116 1.74 3.38 0.09
C PHE A 116 0.52 4.30 -0.02
N ILE A 117 -0.67 3.75 0.27
CA ILE A 117 -1.94 4.47 0.23
C ILE A 117 -2.68 4.26 1.54
N GLY A 118 -3.01 5.35 2.25
CA GLY A 118 -3.77 5.27 3.50
C GLY A 118 -3.03 4.59 4.66
N VAL A 119 -1.71 4.39 4.53
CA VAL A 119 -0.89 3.79 5.58
C VAL A 119 -0.58 4.83 6.64
N SER A 120 -0.87 4.51 7.90
CA SER A 120 -0.38 5.28 9.03
C SER A 120 1.08 4.94 9.27
N PHE A 121 1.99 5.85 8.94
CA PHE A 121 3.40 5.75 9.36
C PHE A 121 3.57 5.94 10.89
N GLY A 122 2.48 6.07 11.65
CA GLY A 122 2.49 5.90 13.11
C GLY A 122 2.43 4.44 13.57
N ASP A 123 2.16 3.47 12.69
CA ASP A 123 2.26 2.04 13.04
C ASP A 123 3.74 1.67 13.25
N LYS A 124 4.11 1.51 14.51
CA LYS A 124 5.48 1.18 14.93
C LYS A 124 5.97 -0.14 14.33
N HIS A 125 5.11 -1.14 14.16
CA HIS A 125 5.52 -2.45 13.67
C HIS A 125 5.93 -2.37 12.20
N VAL A 126 5.13 -1.72 11.36
CA VAL A 126 5.45 -1.53 9.93
C VAL A 126 6.61 -0.56 9.75
N THR A 127 6.64 0.56 10.49
CA THR A 127 7.72 1.53 10.37
C THR A 127 9.06 1.01 10.87
N ASP A 128 9.11 0.22 11.95
CA ASP A 128 10.34 -0.43 12.41
C ASP A 128 10.93 -1.34 11.32
N VAL A 129 10.08 -2.07 10.59
CA VAL A 129 10.51 -2.94 9.47
C VAL A 129 11.11 -2.10 8.34
N LEU A 130 10.42 -1.02 7.94
CA LEU A 130 10.89 -0.11 6.90
C LEU A 130 12.22 0.57 7.27
N GLN A 131 12.35 1.07 8.50
CA GLN A 131 13.58 1.70 8.99
C GLN A 131 14.77 0.74 8.94
N LYS A 132 14.59 -0.49 9.44
CA LYS A 132 15.62 -1.53 9.41
C LYS A 132 16.05 -1.86 7.99
N TYR A 133 15.07 -2.03 7.09
CA TYR A 133 15.33 -2.31 5.69
C TYR A 133 16.12 -1.18 5.01
N THR A 134 15.67 0.07 5.14
CA THR A 134 16.33 1.23 4.55
C THR A 134 17.74 1.45 5.11
N ALA A 135 17.97 1.18 6.40
CA ALA A 135 19.30 1.23 6.99
C ALA A 135 20.24 0.17 6.39
N GLN A 136 19.76 -1.08 6.24
CA GLN A 136 20.51 -2.17 5.61
C GLN A 136 20.82 -1.84 4.14
N GLU A 137 19.83 -1.35 3.41
CA GLU A 137 19.98 -0.94 2.02
C GLU A 137 21.08 0.12 1.85
N ARG A 138 21.05 1.18 2.66
CA ARG A 138 22.06 2.25 2.62
C ARG A 138 23.47 1.73 2.86
N GLN A 139 23.63 0.79 3.79
CA GLN A 139 24.93 0.15 4.05
C GLN A 139 25.40 -0.69 2.86
N LEU A 140 24.51 -1.46 2.22
CA LEU A 140 24.86 -2.27 1.06
C LEU A 140 25.24 -1.42 -0.14
N VAL A 141 24.57 -0.29 -0.35
CA VAL A 141 24.89 0.67 -1.42
C VAL A 141 26.21 1.37 -1.12
N SER A 142 26.44 1.85 0.11
CA SER A 142 27.70 2.50 0.48
C SER A 142 28.91 1.58 0.34
N ASN A 143 28.70 0.27 0.54
CA ASN A 143 29.74 -0.75 0.41
C ASN A 143 29.92 -1.26 -1.04
N GLY A 144 29.15 -0.74 -2.02
CA GLY A 144 29.21 -1.16 -3.42
C GLY A 144 28.68 -2.58 -3.69
N THR A 145 27.97 -3.16 -2.72
CA THR A 145 27.52 -4.56 -2.74
C THR A 145 26.15 -4.78 -3.38
N SER A 146 25.36 -3.72 -3.61
CA SER A 146 24.03 -3.84 -4.22
C SER A 146 23.67 -2.59 -5.04
N PRO A 147 22.91 -2.74 -6.14
CA PRO A 147 22.26 -1.59 -6.77
C PRO A 147 21.26 -0.91 -5.81
N PRO A 148 20.87 0.34 -6.08
CA PRO A 148 19.79 1.01 -5.36
C PRO A 148 18.50 0.19 -5.44
N SER A 149 17.72 0.15 -4.36
CA SER A 149 16.42 -0.52 -4.38
C SER A 149 15.41 0.19 -5.25
N LYS A 150 14.25 -0.44 -5.40
CA LYS A 150 13.12 0.13 -6.13
C LYS A 150 12.53 1.33 -5.38
N ASP A 151 12.05 2.29 -6.16
CA ASP A 151 11.40 3.49 -5.63
C ASP A 151 10.17 3.15 -4.79
N ARG A 152 10.01 3.90 -3.70
CA ARG A 152 8.89 3.79 -2.78
C ARG A 152 8.21 5.15 -2.71
N PHE A 153 6.90 5.19 -2.94
CA PHE A 153 6.10 6.42 -2.94
C PHE A 153 5.01 6.34 -1.87
N ALA A 154 4.70 7.45 -1.21
CA ALA A 154 3.53 7.53 -0.33
C ALA A 154 2.58 8.63 -0.78
N LEU A 155 1.29 8.30 -0.94
CA LEU A 155 0.27 9.28 -1.28
C LEU A 155 -0.21 9.97 0.00
N ILE A 156 0.19 11.23 0.21
CA ILE A 156 -0.09 11.98 1.43
C ILE A 156 -1.09 13.10 1.15
N PRO A 157 -2.20 13.19 1.90
CA PRO A 157 -3.11 14.31 1.76
C PRO A 157 -2.44 15.59 2.27
N LEU A 158 -2.52 16.66 1.49
CA LEU A 158 -2.28 18.00 1.99
C LEU A 158 -3.44 18.37 2.91
N GLU A 159 -3.16 18.32 4.21
CA GLU A 159 -4.04 18.90 5.22
C GLU A 159 -3.91 20.41 5.14
N ILE A 160 -5.04 21.06 4.90
CA ILE A 160 -5.12 22.51 4.85
C ILE A 160 -5.95 22.88 6.07
N GLU A 161 -5.34 23.57 7.03
CA GLU A 161 -6.07 24.13 8.15
C GLU A 161 -7.03 25.22 7.63
N ASN A 162 -8.23 25.23 8.22
CA ASN A 162 -9.11 26.38 8.11
C ASN A 162 -8.84 27.30 9.30
N ASP A 163 -8.87 28.60 9.00
CA ASP A 163 -8.84 29.77 9.89
C ASP A 163 -7.47 30.36 10.26
N ASP A 164 -6.90 31.14 9.33
CA ASP A 164 -6.66 32.53 9.74
C ASP A 164 -8.02 33.22 9.93
N GLN A 165 -8.12 34.25 10.75
CA GLN A 165 -9.38 34.99 11.02
C GLN A 165 -10.04 35.60 9.76
N GLN A 166 -9.55 35.30 8.56
CA GLN A 166 -10.03 35.72 7.25
C GLN A 166 -10.45 34.55 6.33
N GLY A 167 -10.48 33.30 6.83
CA GLY A 167 -10.95 32.14 6.08
C GLY A 167 -10.01 31.70 4.95
N ARG A 168 -8.73 32.07 5.00
CA ARG A 168 -7.74 31.57 4.04
C ARG A 168 -7.29 30.18 4.43
N ARG A 169 -7.14 29.36 3.41
CA ARG A 169 -6.60 28.00 3.47
C ARG A 169 -5.08 28.10 3.53
N ILE A 170 -4.48 27.84 4.70
CA ILE A 170 -3.02 27.90 4.89
C ILE A 170 -2.45 26.49 4.85
N LEU A 171 -1.36 26.32 4.12
CA LEU A 171 -0.57 25.09 4.16
C LEU A 171 0.22 25.08 5.46
N ASP A 172 0.10 24.01 6.23
CA ASP A 172 0.97 23.76 7.37
C ASP A 172 2.34 23.29 6.86
N PHE A 173 3.25 24.26 6.66
CA PHE A 173 4.61 23.98 6.20
C PHE A 173 5.41 23.18 7.24
N ASP A 174 5.15 23.39 8.54
CA ASP A 174 5.84 22.63 9.59
C ASP A 174 5.43 21.16 9.55
N TYR A 175 4.15 20.86 9.33
CA TYR A 175 3.66 19.50 9.10
C TYR A 175 4.28 18.87 7.85
N ILE A 176 4.34 19.60 6.73
CA ILE A 176 4.94 19.11 5.49
C ILE A 176 6.39 18.75 5.74
N ASP A 177 7.20 19.67 6.27
CA ASP A 177 8.63 19.46 6.51
C ASP A 177 8.86 18.26 7.45
N GLN A 178 8.10 18.16 8.54
CA GLN A 178 8.19 17.02 9.47
C GLN A 178 7.85 15.69 8.78
N LYS A 179 6.82 15.68 7.93
CA LYS A 179 6.42 14.47 7.19
C LYS A 179 7.41 14.10 6.10
N GLU A 180 7.99 15.07 5.41
CA GLU A 180 9.04 14.80 4.42
C GLU A 180 10.27 14.20 5.09
N GLU A 181 10.70 14.74 6.24
CA GLU A 181 11.80 14.16 7.02
C GLU A 181 11.51 12.72 7.48
N GLU A 182 10.30 12.47 8.00
CA GLU A 182 9.86 11.13 8.42
C GLU A 182 9.94 10.13 7.27
N LEU A 183 9.36 10.47 6.11
CA LEU A 183 9.33 9.60 4.94
C LEU A 183 10.72 9.43 4.31
N GLN A 184 11.54 10.48 4.29
CA GLN A 184 12.91 10.41 3.80
C GLN A 184 13.77 9.47 4.67
N ARG A 185 13.57 9.45 6.00
CA ARG A 185 14.23 8.47 6.88
C ARG A 185 13.86 7.04 6.52
N LEU A 186 12.62 6.81 6.08
CA LEU A 186 12.13 5.53 5.56
C LEU A 186 12.55 5.26 4.11
N GLY A 187 13.19 6.21 3.43
CA GLY A 187 13.52 6.10 2.01
C GLY A 187 12.27 6.04 1.14
N ILE A 188 11.26 6.82 1.49
CA ILE A 188 9.97 6.94 0.81
C ILE A 188 9.85 8.36 0.25
N ILE A 189 9.39 8.45 -0.99
CA ILE A 189 9.17 9.70 -1.72
C ILE A 189 7.71 10.14 -1.49
N PRO A 190 7.45 11.28 -0.86
CA PRO A 190 6.09 11.79 -0.71
C PRO A 190 5.50 12.23 -2.05
N VAL A 191 4.23 11.91 -2.26
CA VAL A 191 3.39 12.41 -3.36
C VAL A 191 2.18 13.07 -2.73
N TRP A 192 2.24 14.40 -2.70
CA TRP A 192 1.23 15.24 -2.08
C TRP A 192 -0.01 15.38 -2.97
N PHE A 193 -1.21 15.22 -2.39
CA PHE A 193 -2.46 15.45 -3.11
C PHE A 193 -3.44 16.31 -2.30
N GLN A 194 -4.24 17.14 -2.97
CA GLN A 194 -5.30 17.88 -2.29
C GLN A 194 -6.41 16.91 -1.85
N ARG A 195 -6.68 16.78 -0.55
CA ARG A 195 -7.64 15.76 -0.06
C ARG A 195 -9.02 15.85 -0.73
N GLY A 196 -9.62 17.04 -0.74
CA GLY A 196 -11.01 17.24 -1.17
C GLY A 196 -12.04 16.50 -0.30
N SER A 197 -13.33 16.70 -0.56
CA SER A 197 -14.38 15.94 0.13
C SER A 197 -14.30 14.46 -0.25
N HIS A 198 -14.46 13.56 0.72
CA HIS A 198 -14.43 12.10 0.53
C HIS A 198 -13.20 11.61 -0.26
N TYR A 199 -12.02 12.22 -0.05
CA TYR A 199 -10.78 11.89 -0.76
C TYR A 199 -10.86 12.03 -2.29
N ARG A 200 -11.67 12.98 -2.78
CA ARG A 200 -11.81 13.22 -4.22
C ARG A 200 -10.45 13.46 -4.91
N GLY A 201 -9.54 14.23 -4.33
CA GLY A 201 -8.28 14.49 -5.01
C GLY A 201 -7.33 13.28 -5.04
N LEU A 202 -7.48 12.31 -4.14
CA LEU A 202 -6.80 11.01 -4.28
C LEU A 202 -7.34 10.26 -5.49
N SER A 203 -8.66 10.21 -5.63
CA SER A 203 -9.32 9.58 -6.78
C SER A 203 -8.90 10.24 -8.10
N ASP A 204 -8.91 11.58 -8.15
CA ASP A 204 -8.51 12.35 -9.34
C ASP A 204 -7.02 12.09 -9.70
N LEU A 205 -6.13 12.04 -8.70
CA LEU A 205 -4.71 11.70 -8.89
C LEU A 205 -4.55 10.28 -9.48
N LEU A 206 -5.20 9.29 -8.89
CA LEU A 206 -5.12 7.90 -9.36
C LEU A 206 -5.74 7.71 -10.75
N GLU A 207 -6.83 8.43 -11.05
CA GLU A 207 -7.43 8.49 -12.39
C GLU A 207 -6.44 9.05 -13.42
N GLN A 208 -5.74 10.13 -13.09
CA GLN A 208 -4.73 10.71 -13.96
C GLN A 208 -3.61 9.72 -14.24
N TRP A 209 -3.03 9.12 -13.20
CA TRP A 209 -1.96 8.13 -13.34
C TRP A 209 -2.39 6.91 -14.17
N ALA A 210 -3.61 6.43 -13.98
CA ALA A 210 -4.15 5.32 -14.77
C ALA A 210 -4.27 5.66 -16.27
N LYS A 211 -4.66 6.90 -16.61
CA LYS A 211 -4.72 7.37 -18.00
C LYS A 211 -3.32 7.47 -18.61
N GLU A 212 -2.37 8.06 -17.89
CA GLU A 212 -0.98 8.17 -18.33
C GLU A 212 -0.35 6.80 -18.57
N ALA A 213 -0.57 5.84 -17.67
CA ALA A 213 -0.11 4.46 -17.84
C ALA A 213 -0.68 3.79 -19.09
N ALA A 214 -1.97 4.01 -19.38
CA ALA A 214 -2.61 3.48 -20.60
C ALA A 214 -2.01 4.10 -21.88
N SER A 215 -1.73 5.40 -21.87
CA SER A 215 -1.10 6.10 -23.00
C SER A 215 0.33 5.61 -23.27
N ILE A 216 1.12 5.34 -22.21
CA ILE A 216 2.47 4.76 -22.35
C ILE A 216 2.38 3.37 -23.00
N HIS A 217 1.45 2.54 -22.56
CA HIS A 217 1.26 1.21 -23.14
C HIS A 217 0.83 1.26 -24.62
N GLN A 218 -0.02 2.22 -25.01
CA GLN A 218 -0.41 2.42 -26.42
C GLN A 218 0.76 2.88 -27.28
N GLY A 219 1.55 3.86 -26.80
CA GLY A 219 2.73 4.34 -27.53
C GLY A 219 3.80 3.26 -27.76
N ILE A 220 3.98 2.33 -26.81
CA ILE A 220 4.89 1.18 -26.98
C ILE A 220 4.36 0.18 -28.03
N HIS A 221 3.04 -0.02 -28.09
CA HIS A 221 2.43 -0.91 -29.09
C HIS A 221 2.50 -0.34 -30.51
N GLU A 222 2.35 0.98 -30.68
CA GLU A 222 2.46 1.65 -31.98
C GLU A 222 3.90 1.73 -32.50
N GLN A 223 4.90 1.62 -31.62
CA GLN A 223 6.32 1.63 -31.99
C GLN A 223 6.92 0.25 -32.29
N ARG A 224 6.16 -0.85 -32.17
CA ARG A 224 6.64 -2.17 -32.63
C ARG A 224 6.57 -2.22 -34.15
N PRO A 225 7.70 -2.34 -34.88
CA PRO A 225 7.64 -2.56 -36.32
C PRO A 225 6.93 -3.89 -36.58
N VAL A 226 5.87 -3.83 -37.37
CA VAL A 226 5.27 -5.03 -37.98
C VAL A 226 6.37 -5.63 -38.83
N THR A 227 7.01 -6.68 -38.30
CA THR A 227 8.00 -7.43 -39.07
C THR A 227 7.20 -8.26 -40.08
N PRO A 228 7.49 -8.15 -41.38
CA PRO A 228 6.76 -8.88 -42.43
C PRO A 228 6.94 -10.39 -42.33
#